data_AF-A0A349CXH3-F1
#
_entry.id   AF-A0A349CXH3-F1
#
_cell.length_a   1.000
_cell.length_b   1.000
_cell.length_c   1.000
_cell.angle_alpha   90.00
_cell.angle_beta   90.00
_cell.angle_gamma   90.00
#
_symmetry.space_group_name_H-M   'P 1'
#
loop_
_entity.id
_entity.type
_entity.pdbx_description
1 polymer ?
#
loop_
_entity_poly.entity_id
_entity_poly.type
_entity_poly.pdbx_seq_one_letter_code
_entity_poly.pdbx_strand_id
1 'polypeptide(L)'
;MSSLLELVPVGADEDTVYDGFVSWAEARGIRLYPAQDEAVIELAAGSNVILSTPTGTGKSLVAIAAHAAALARGGVTFYTAPIKALVSEKFFALVEVFGAGNVGMVTGDSSV
;
A
#
# COMPACT_ATOMS: atom_id res chain seq x y z
N MET A 1 -12.86 -4.97 -12.40
CA MET A 1 -12.66 -4.94 -10.93
C MET A 1 -12.20 -3.54 -10.58
N SER A 2 -12.80 -2.89 -9.60
CA SER A 2 -12.47 -1.50 -9.27
C SER A 2 -11.01 -1.37 -8.82
N SER A 3 -10.37 -0.27 -9.19
CA SER A 3 -9.01 0.04 -8.74
C SER A 3 -9.00 0.38 -7.24
N LEU A 4 -7.83 0.29 -6.59
CA LEU A 4 -7.73 0.66 -5.18
C LEU A 4 -8.08 2.15 -4.96
N LEU A 5 -7.66 3.01 -5.89
CA LEU A 5 -7.87 4.46 -5.80
C LEU A 5 -9.33 4.88 -6.05
N GLU A 6 -10.12 4.04 -6.72
CA GLU A 6 -11.58 4.25 -6.82
C GLU A 6 -12.30 3.91 -5.52
N LEU A 7 -11.82 2.88 -4.80
CA LEU A 7 -12.38 2.45 -3.52
C LEU A 7 -11.88 3.30 -2.34
N VAL A 8 -10.70 3.88 -2.48
CA VAL A 8 -10.05 4.74 -1.48
C VAL A 8 -9.70 6.08 -2.14
N PRO A 9 -10.70 6.95 -2.40
CA PRO A 9 -10.48 8.23 -3.07
C PRO A 9 -9.78 9.25 -2.15
N VAL A 10 -9.24 10.31 -2.75
CA VAL A 10 -8.71 11.46 -1.99
C VAL A 10 -9.85 12.11 -1.19
N GLY A 11 -9.59 12.35 0.09
CA GLY A 11 -10.56 12.86 1.06
C GLY A 11 -11.41 11.78 1.75
N ALA A 12 -11.14 10.50 1.50
CA ALA A 12 -11.77 9.40 2.25
C ALA A 12 -11.47 9.49 3.75
N ASP A 13 -12.47 9.18 4.58
CA ASP A 13 -12.31 9.03 6.02
C ASP A 13 -11.67 7.68 6.38
N GLU A 14 -11.37 7.50 7.67
CA GLU A 14 -10.66 6.33 8.20
C GLU A 14 -11.39 5.02 7.84
N ASP A 15 -12.71 4.99 8.04
CA ASP A 15 -13.56 3.83 7.74
C ASP A 15 -13.56 3.52 6.24
N THR A 16 -13.71 4.53 5.38
CA THR A 16 -13.68 4.35 3.92
C THR A 16 -12.33 3.82 3.44
N VAL A 17 -11.22 4.29 4.03
CA VAL A 17 -9.87 3.80 3.70
C VAL A 17 -9.75 2.31 4.06
N TYR A 18 -10.18 1.93 5.25
CA TYR A 18 -10.14 0.53 5.71
C TYR A 18 -11.05 -0.37 4.86
N ASP A 19 -12.34 -0.04 4.75
CA ASP A 19 -13.33 -0.84 4.03
C ASP A 19 -13.01 -0.95 2.54
N GLY A 20 -12.54 0.14 1.94
CA GLY A 20 -12.11 0.18 0.54
C GLY A 20 -10.90 -0.73 0.29
N PHE A 21 -9.92 -0.72 1.20
CA PHE A 21 -8.75 -1.61 1.11
C PHE A 21 -9.12 -3.08 1.31
N VAL A 22 -9.94 -3.39 2.32
CA VAL A 22 -10.40 -4.77 2.58
C VAL A 22 -11.20 -5.31 1.40
N SER A 23 -12.15 -4.52 0.88
CA SER A 23 -12.94 -4.89 -0.30
C SER A 23 -12.04 -5.14 -1.54
N TRP A 24 -11.02 -4.29 -1.71
CA TRP A 24 -10.04 -4.45 -2.79
C TRP A 24 -9.21 -5.74 -2.66
N ALA A 25 -8.84 -6.13 -1.44
CA ALA A 25 -8.10 -7.36 -1.16
C ALA A 25 -9.00 -8.60 -1.34
N GLU A 26 -10.22 -8.58 -0.81
CA GLU A 26 -11.18 -9.69 -0.92
C GLU A 26 -11.59 -9.97 -2.36
N ALA A 27 -11.77 -8.93 -3.18
CA ALA A 27 -12.01 -9.08 -4.61
C ALA A 27 -10.88 -9.82 -5.36
N ARG A 28 -9.67 -9.89 -4.76
CA ARG A 28 -8.51 -10.65 -5.25
C ARG A 28 -8.37 -12.03 -4.60
N GLY A 29 -9.37 -12.45 -3.82
CA GLY A 29 -9.33 -13.71 -3.07
C GLY A 29 -8.37 -13.67 -1.89
N ILE A 30 -7.99 -12.48 -1.41
CA ILE A 30 -7.08 -12.31 -0.28
C ILE A 30 -7.89 -11.91 0.94
N ARG A 31 -7.91 -12.78 1.95
CA ARG A 31 -8.37 -12.42 3.30
C ARG A 31 -7.16 -12.01 4.14
N LEU A 32 -7.27 -10.89 4.83
CA LEU A 32 -6.20 -10.40 5.69
C LEU A 32 -5.96 -11.35 6.86
N TYR A 33 -4.70 -11.50 7.23
CA TYR A 33 -4.33 -12.10 8.51
C TYR A 33 -4.58 -11.12 9.67
N PRO A 34 -4.78 -11.60 10.91
CA PRO A 34 -5.07 -10.71 12.05
C PRO A 34 -4.07 -9.56 12.22
N ALA A 35 -2.77 -9.83 12.09
CA ALA A 35 -1.74 -8.80 12.19
C ALA A 35 -1.71 -7.81 11.01
N GLN A 36 -2.23 -8.20 9.84
CA GLN A 36 -2.38 -7.30 8.70
C GLN A 36 -3.61 -6.41 8.90
N ASP A 37 -4.71 -7.01 9.35
CA ASP A 37 -5.97 -6.33 9.65
C ASP A 37 -5.78 -5.20 10.67
N GLU A 38 -5.17 -5.53 11.81
CA GLU A 38 -4.82 -4.56 12.85
C GLU A 38 -3.91 -3.44 12.31
N ALA A 39 -2.91 -3.80 11.51
CA ALA A 39 -2.01 -2.81 10.91
C ALA A 39 -2.74 -1.88 9.94
N VAL A 40 -3.70 -2.37 9.15
CA VAL A 40 -4.46 -1.56 8.19
C VAL A 40 -5.38 -0.59 8.94
N ILE A 41 -6.03 -1.03 10.02
CA ILE A 41 -6.85 -0.16 10.88
C ILE A 41 -6.01 1.00 11.41
N GLU A 42 -4.85 0.70 11.99
CA GLU A 42 -3.94 1.72 12.53
C GLU A 42 -3.42 2.68 11.46
N LEU A 43 -3.09 2.18 10.26
CA LEU A 43 -2.63 3.01 9.14
C LEU A 43 -3.74 3.92 8.59
N ALA A 44 -4.99 3.44 8.57
CA ALA A 44 -6.17 4.22 8.17
C ALA A 44 -6.40 5.39 9.15
N ALA A 45 -6.29 5.12 10.46
CA ALA A 45 -6.33 6.11 11.53
C ALA A 45 -5.12 7.07 11.56
N GLY A 46 -4.10 6.85 10.72
CA GLY A 46 -2.92 7.70 10.62
C GLY A 46 -1.83 7.41 11.66
N SER A 47 -1.92 6.30 12.38
CA SER A 47 -0.88 5.83 13.31
C SER A 47 0.38 5.38 12.57
N ASN A 48 1.51 5.38 13.29
CA ASN A 48 2.76 4.77 12.82
C ASN A 48 2.82 3.30 13.26
N VAL A 49 3.13 2.39 12.33
CA VAL A 49 3.13 0.94 12.58
C VAL A 49 4.52 0.35 12.38
N ILE A 50 4.97 -0.48 13.35
CA ILE A 50 6.10 -1.39 13.20
C ILE A 50 5.55 -2.81 13.08
N LEU A 51 5.56 -3.36 11.86
CA LEU A 51 5.03 -4.70 11.60
C LEU A 51 6.13 -5.76 11.62
N SER A 52 6.24 -6.49 12.73
CA SER A 52 7.17 -7.61 12.88
C SER A 52 6.48 -8.94 12.56
N THR A 53 6.59 -9.38 11.31
CA THR A 53 6.07 -10.68 10.86
C THR A 53 7.13 -11.44 10.03
N PRO A 54 7.12 -12.79 10.01
CA PRO A 54 8.06 -13.58 9.20
C PRO A 54 8.04 -13.23 7.70
N THR A 55 9.09 -13.57 6.97
CA THR A 55 9.08 -13.41 5.51
C THR A 55 7.99 -14.31 4.88
N GLY A 56 7.33 -13.81 3.83
CA GLY A 56 6.25 -14.53 3.15
C GLY A 56 4.84 -14.30 3.73
N THR A 57 4.69 -13.60 4.86
CA THR A 57 3.38 -13.37 5.51
C THR A 57 2.67 -12.09 5.05
N GLY A 58 3.00 -11.58 3.85
CA GLY A 58 2.24 -10.47 3.23
C GLY A 58 2.55 -9.05 3.74
N LYS A 59 3.77 -8.77 4.24
CA LYS A 59 4.17 -7.38 4.60
C LYS A 59 3.97 -6.38 3.46
N SER A 60 4.15 -6.81 2.21
CA SER A 60 3.90 -5.96 1.03
C SER A 60 2.43 -5.55 0.90
N LEU A 61 1.48 -6.36 1.38
CA LEU A 61 0.06 -6.02 1.36
C LEU A 61 -0.24 -4.85 2.32
N VAL A 62 0.34 -4.88 3.52
CA VAL A 62 0.22 -3.77 4.49
C VAL A 62 0.90 -2.50 3.97
N ALA A 63 2.01 -2.62 3.24
CA ALA A 63 2.63 -1.46 2.60
C ALA A 63 1.71 -0.83 1.53
N ILE A 64 0.96 -1.63 0.78
CA ILE A 64 -0.05 -1.11 -0.17
C ILE A 64 -1.13 -0.33 0.58
N ALA A 65 -1.62 -0.83 1.72
CA ALA A 65 -2.58 -0.09 2.55
C ALA A 65 -2.01 1.24 3.05
N ALA A 66 -0.74 1.24 3.50
CA ALA A 66 -0.07 2.47 3.93
C ALA A 66 0.01 3.51 2.79
N HIS A 67 0.30 3.07 1.56
CA HIS A 67 0.30 3.97 0.41
C HIS A 67 -1.09 4.50 0.10
N ALA A 68 -2.12 3.65 0.08
CA ALA A 68 -3.50 4.07 -0.17
C ALA A 68 -3.99 5.08 0.88
N ALA A 69 -3.73 4.82 2.16
CA ALA A 69 -4.06 5.74 3.25
C ALA A 69 -3.34 7.09 3.11
N ALA A 70 -2.06 7.09 2.71
CA ALA A 70 -1.32 8.33 2.48
C ALA A 70 -1.87 9.13 1.28
N LEU A 71 -2.22 8.45 0.18
CA LEU A 71 -2.81 9.06 -1.00
C LEU A 71 -4.23 9.58 -0.74
N ALA A 72 -5.03 8.88 0.06
CA ALA A 72 -6.35 9.32 0.52
C ALA A 72 -6.27 10.68 1.23
N ARG A 73 -5.19 10.92 1.98
CA ARG A 73 -4.92 12.20 2.64
C ARG A 73 -4.34 13.28 1.72
N GLY A 74 -4.24 13.01 0.41
CA GLY A 74 -3.63 13.92 -0.57
C GLY A 74 -2.10 14.03 -0.45
N GLY A 75 -1.46 13.07 0.22
CA GLY A 75 -0.01 13.07 0.46
C GLY A 75 0.80 12.38 -0.63
N VAL A 76 2.12 12.45 -0.49
CA VAL A 76 3.10 11.64 -1.24
C VAL A 76 3.72 10.62 -0.29
N THR A 77 4.04 9.43 -0.80
CA THR A 77 4.51 8.31 0.01
C THR A 77 5.71 7.63 -0.67
N PHE A 78 6.61 7.08 0.13
CA PHE A 78 7.86 6.46 -0.34
C PHE A 78 7.95 5.02 0.15
N TYR A 79 8.23 4.11 -0.77
CA TYR A 79 8.65 2.75 -0.44
C TYR A 79 10.17 2.67 -0.53
N THR A 80 10.82 2.32 0.57
CA THR A 80 12.28 2.15 0.61
C THR A 80 12.65 0.68 0.81
N ALA A 81 13.73 0.26 0.15
CA ALA A 81 14.28 -1.09 0.28
C ALA A 81 15.82 -1.03 0.28
N PRO A 82 16.51 -1.96 0.96
CA PRO A 82 17.95 -1.86 1.16
C PRO A 82 18.80 -2.15 -0.09
N ILE A 83 18.24 -2.79 -1.11
CA ILE A 83 18.97 -3.13 -2.34
C ILE A 83 18.17 -2.79 -3.60
N LYS A 84 18.89 -2.41 -4.67
CA LYS A 84 18.31 -1.99 -5.96
C LYS A 84 17.34 -3.02 -6.55
N ALA A 85 17.68 -4.31 -6.47
CA ALA A 85 16.82 -5.38 -6.99
C ALA A 85 15.42 -5.38 -6.33
N LEU A 86 15.36 -5.16 -5.01
CA LEU A 86 14.08 -5.08 -4.30
C LEU A 86 13.34 -3.78 -4.61
N VAL A 87 14.04 -2.66 -4.80
CA VAL A 87 13.41 -1.42 -5.25
C VAL A 87 12.73 -1.62 -6.61
N SER A 88 13.41 -2.25 -7.57
CA SER A 88 12.85 -2.54 -8.89
C SER A 88 11.66 -3.51 -8.83
N GLU A 89 11.75 -4.59 -8.03
CA GLU A 89 10.63 -5.51 -7.81
C GLU A 89 9.40 -4.75 -7.28
N LYS A 90 9.59 -3.87 -6.29
CA LYS A 90 8.48 -3.14 -5.67
C LYS A 90 7.95 -2.02 -6.56
N PHE A 91 8.78 -1.39 -7.37
CA PHE A 91 8.33 -0.44 -8.37
C PHE A 91 7.28 -1.07 -9.30
N PHE A 92 7.57 -2.22 -9.90
CA PHE A 92 6.61 -2.88 -10.81
C PHE A 92 5.35 -3.32 -10.07
N ALA A 93 5.48 -3.89 -8.87
CA ALA A 93 4.31 -4.28 -8.07
C ALA A 93 3.42 -3.07 -7.71
N LEU A 94 4.01 -1.92 -7.39
CA LEU A 94 3.25 -0.70 -7.11
C LEU A 94 2.63 -0.10 -8.37
N VAL A 95 3.31 -0.15 -9.52
CA VAL A 95 2.75 0.25 -10.82
C VAL A 95 1.51 -0.57 -11.17
N GLU A 96 1.52 -1.89 -10.92
CA GLU A 96 0.35 -2.75 -11.14
C GLU A 96 -0.86 -2.35 -10.28
N VAL A 97 -0.63 -1.85 -9.06
CA VAL A 97 -1.69 -1.50 -8.11
C VAL A 97 -2.19 -0.07 -8.29
N PHE A 98 -1.28 0.89 -8.44
CA PHE A 98 -1.55 2.33 -8.43
C PHE A 98 -1.50 2.97 -9.82
N GLY A 99 -1.00 2.26 -10.82
CA GLY A 99 -0.84 2.74 -12.20
C GLY A 99 0.47 3.50 -12.41
N ALA A 100 1.02 3.39 -13.62
CA ALA A 100 2.32 3.99 -13.99
C ALA A 100 2.34 5.52 -13.89
N GLY A 101 1.19 6.19 -13.96
CA GLY A 101 1.09 7.65 -13.78
C GLY A 101 1.26 8.12 -12.33
N ASN A 102 1.16 7.20 -11.35
CA ASN A 102 1.19 7.53 -9.92
C ASN A 102 2.44 7.02 -9.20
N VAL A 103 3.35 6.32 -9.90
CA VAL A 103 4.50 5.65 -9.29
C VAL A 103 5.77 6.02 -10.04
N GLY A 104 6.72 6.62 -9.32
CA GLY A 104 8.09 6.82 -9.77
C GLY A 104 9.07 5.93 -9.03
N MET A 105 10.30 5.83 -9.53
CA MET A 105 11.40 5.13 -8.87
C MET A 105 12.65 5.99 -8.86
N VAL A 106 13.25 6.13 -7.68
CA VAL A 106 14.53 6.83 -7.50
C VAL A 106 15.57 5.85 -6.99
N THR A 107 16.68 5.75 -7.71
CA THR A 107 17.88 4.99 -7.34
C THR A 107 19.12 5.84 -7.62
N GLY A 108 20.29 5.43 -7.13
CA GLY A 108 21.54 6.17 -7.37
C GLY A 108 21.88 6.39 -8.85
N ASP A 109 21.41 5.51 -9.74
CA ASP A 109 21.76 5.54 -11.17
C ASP A 109 20.58 5.91 -12.08
N SER A 110 19.36 6.04 -11.55
CA SER A 110 18.15 6.23 -12.36
C SER A 110 17.04 6.89 -11.55
N SER A 111 16.35 7.84 -12.19
CA SER A 111 15.09 8.43 -11.73
C SER A 111 14.08 8.33 -12.86
N VAL A 112 12.95 7.69 -12.60
CA VAL A 112 11.83 7.53 -13.54
C VAL A 112 10.52 7.95 -12.89
#